data_AF-A0A952DBS0-F1
#
_entry.id   AF-A0A952DBS0-F1
#
_cell.length_a   1.000
_cell.length_b   1.000
_cell.length_c   1.000
_cell.angle_alpha   90.00
_cell.angle_beta   90.00
_cell.angle_gamma   90.00
#
_symmetry.space_group_name_H-M   'P 1'
#
loop_
_entity.id
_entity.type
_entity.pdbx_description
1 polymer ?
#
loop_
_entity_poly.entity_id
_entity_poly.type
_entity_poly.pdbx_seq_one_letter_code
_entity_poly.pdbx_strand_id
1 'polypeptide(L)'
;MPVLSLGNSGNPAYYDFDRQFQVVSSGQGFWGSGTFRADPGDVLYGAEGHGTIRFIGTFPTFSWTAPHGEWWHGFTLGIRTTLAAEPKSDFDGDGVDDAIDNCSLTANSNQADSDGDGIGDACDSVDDNTADPDGDTLTNAQEKTLGTDPLNPDTDGDHVPDNLDAFPLDPTRSVADNTPPVITSNVVGTLSNGWYTSNVSVTWTVTDAQSAISSQTGCDAASVTQDTNGVTFTCSATSLGGTDSKSVTIKRDASAPVITPTVSGTMGANGWYVSNVTVTWNVADGMSGIASSNGCAATTTSTDNGGTVYTCTATNGAGLSTTESVSAKRDATKPVIGYAGNTGSYTVDQTVAITCSASDAMSGLASNTCANVNGA
;
A
#
# COMPACT_ATOMS: atom_id res chain seq x y z
N MET A 1 70.74 -14.47 -23.47
CA MET A 1 71.34 -13.53 -24.44
C MET A 1 71.33 -12.19 -23.76
N PRO A 2 72.48 -11.58 -23.43
CA PRO A 2 72.45 -10.34 -22.69
C PRO A 2 72.26 -9.14 -23.64
N VAL A 3 71.31 -8.27 -23.30
CA VAL A 3 71.08 -7.00 -23.98
C VAL A 3 71.87 -5.94 -23.24
N LEU A 4 72.67 -5.16 -23.97
CA LEU A 4 73.50 -4.09 -23.45
C LEU A 4 73.08 -2.75 -24.07
N SER A 5 72.89 -1.72 -23.25
CA SER A 5 72.76 -0.32 -23.72
C SER A 5 74.12 0.37 -23.69
N LEU A 6 74.52 1.07 -24.75
CA LEU A 6 75.86 1.63 -24.94
C LEU A 6 75.95 3.15 -24.70
N GLY A 7 75.04 3.74 -23.93
CA GLY A 7 75.02 5.19 -23.67
C GLY A 7 74.86 6.03 -24.94
N ASN A 8 75.04 7.35 -24.86
CA ASN A 8 74.91 8.31 -25.96
C ASN A 8 76.29 8.83 -26.42
N SER A 9 76.41 9.41 -27.62
CA SER A 9 77.69 9.80 -28.25
C SER A 9 78.52 10.84 -27.48
N GLY A 10 77.91 11.59 -26.55
CA GLY A 10 78.61 12.53 -25.67
C GLY A 10 78.92 12.00 -24.26
N ASN A 11 78.35 10.86 -23.85
CA ASN A 11 78.41 10.30 -22.49
C ASN A 11 78.50 8.76 -22.55
N PRO A 12 79.70 8.18 -22.78
CA PRO A 12 79.84 6.74 -22.97
C PRO A 12 79.62 5.94 -21.68
N ALA A 13 79.15 4.70 -21.82
CA ALA A 13 79.00 3.74 -20.72
C ALA A 13 80.18 2.74 -20.68
N TYR A 14 80.61 2.42 -19.46
CA TYR A 14 81.69 1.46 -19.20
C TYR A 14 81.17 0.29 -18.37
N TYR A 15 81.59 -0.91 -18.75
CA TYR A 15 81.19 -2.17 -18.13
C TYR A 15 82.44 -2.97 -17.76
N ASP A 16 82.65 -3.20 -16.48
CA ASP A 16 83.85 -3.83 -15.90
C ASP A 16 83.49 -5.22 -15.33
N PHE A 17 84.22 -6.24 -15.78
CA PHE A 17 83.97 -7.64 -15.47
C PHE A 17 84.98 -8.23 -14.48
N ASP A 18 85.89 -7.44 -13.88
CA ASP A 18 86.91 -7.82 -12.89
C ASP A 18 87.89 -8.94 -13.30
N ARG A 19 87.66 -9.59 -14.45
CA ARG A 19 88.46 -10.65 -15.08
C ARG A 19 88.25 -10.61 -16.59
N GLN A 20 89.25 -11.10 -17.31
CA GLN A 20 89.22 -11.16 -18.77
C GLN A 20 88.02 -11.99 -19.28
N PHE A 21 87.36 -11.46 -20.30
CA PHE A 21 86.34 -12.15 -21.08
C PHE A 21 86.67 -12.02 -22.57
N GLN A 22 86.09 -12.91 -23.37
CA GLN A 22 86.19 -12.85 -24.82
C GLN A 22 84.83 -12.55 -25.42
N VAL A 23 84.71 -11.47 -26.20
CA VAL A 23 83.53 -11.24 -27.03
C VAL A 23 83.52 -12.27 -28.15
N VAL A 24 82.45 -13.05 -28.21
CA VAL A 24 82.23 -14.11 -29.21
C VAL A 24 81.48 -13.58 -30.42
N SER A 25 80.45 -12.76 -30.21
CA SER A 25 79.69 -12.15 -31.29
C SER A 25 78.86 -10.96 -30.82
N SER A 26 78.63 -10.01 -31.72
CA SER A 26 77.57 -9.00 -31.60
C SER A 26 76.34 -9.49 -32.38
N GLY A 27 75.20 -9.60 -31.69
CA GLY A 27 73.90 -9.98 -32.23
C GLY A 27 73.08 -8.76 -32.68
N GLN A 28 71.75 -8.95 -32.79
CA GLN A 28 70.85 -7.88 -33.21
C GLN A 28 70.84 -6.71 -32.22
N GLY A 29 70.74 -5.50 -32.77
CA GLY A 29 70.78 -4.25 -32.04
C GLY A 29 70.91 -3.05 -32.97
N PHE A 30 70.69 -1.86 -32.43
CA PHE A 30 71.02 -0.59 -33.07
C PHE A 30 72.37 -0.12 -32.52
N TRP A 31 73.42 -0.12 -33.33
CA TRP A 31 74.79 0.23 -32.89
C TRP A 31 75.20 1.67 -33.24
N GLY A 32 74.24 2.51 -33.68
CA GLY A 32 74.44 3.93 -33.98
C GLY A 32 75.55 4.24 -34.99
N SER A 33 76.03 5.50 -34.96
CA SER A 33 77.29 5.94 -35.59
C SER A 33 78.44 6.05 -34.57
N GLY A 34 78.19 5.65 -33.32
CA GLY A 34 79.16 5.67 -32.24
C GLY A 34 80.11 4.46 -32.24
N THR A 35 80.96 4.37 -31.22
CA THR A 35 82.01 3.34 -31.14
C THR A 35 81.64 2.30 -30.09
N PHE A 36 81.55 1.04 -30.51
CA PHE A 36 81.57 -0.11 -29.61
C PHE A 36 82.95 -0.78 -29.66
N ARG A 37 83.61 -0.92 -28.51
CA ARG A 37 84.93 -1.53 -28.42
C ARG A 37 85.06 -2.37 -27.15
N ALA A 38 85.63 -3.56 -27.31
CA ALA A 38 86.22 -4.29 -26.20
C ALA A 38 87.68 -3.83 -26.08
N ASP A 39 88.00 -3.14 -25.00
CA ASP A 39 89.38 -2.72 -24.73
C ASP A 39 90.18 -3.95 -24.26
N PRO A 40 91.51 -4.00 -24.49
CA PRO A 40 92.32 -5.12 -24.00
C PRO A 40 92.23 -5.23 -22.47
N GLY A 41 91.54 -6.26 -21.96
CA GLY A 41 91.29 -6.44 -20.53
C GLY A 41 89.88 -6.96 -20.21
N ASP A 42 89.30 -6.40 -19.16
CA ASP A 42 88.03 -6.72 -18.51
C ASP A 42 86.97 -5.61 -18.66
N VAL A 43 87.15 -4.69 -19.62
CA VAL A 43 86.22 -3.55 -19.83
C VAL A 43 85.57 -3.57 -21.23
N LEU A 44 84.24 -3.44 -21.29
CA LEU A 44 83.51 -3.05 -22.50
C LEU A 44 83.19 -1.56 -22.48
N TYR A 45 83.43 -0.93 -23.63
CA TYR A 45 83.15 0.48 -23.89
C TYR A 45 82.07 0.62 -24.98
N GLY A 46 81.12 1.52 -24.76
CA GLY A 46 80.13 1.89 -25.75
C GLY A 46 79.78 3.36 -25.75
N ALA A 47 79.56 3.89 -26.95
CA ALA A 47 78.91 5.17 -27.20
C ALA A 47 77.84 4.98 -28.29
N GLU A 48 76.59 5.32 -27.99
CA GLU A 48 75.43 5.35 -28.89
C GLU A 48 75.01 3.99 -29.48
N GLY A 49 74.17 3.25 -28.76
CA GLY A 49 73.51 2.05 -29.27
C GLY A 49 72.88 1.15 -28.21
N HIS A 50 72.20 0.09 -28.64
CA HIS A 50 71.79 -1.03 -27.79
C HIS A 50 71.76 -2.32 -28.61
N GLY A 51 72.17 -3.43 -28.02
CA GLY A 51 72.18 -4.69 -28.75
C GLY A 51 72.59 -5.88 -27.92
N THR A 52 72.55 -7.06 -28.54
CA THR A 52 72.96 -8.30 -27.87
C THR A 52 74.44 -8.54 -28.06
N ILE A 53 75.18 -8.85 -26.98
CA ILE A 53 76.58 -9.29 -27.10
C ILE A 53 76.70 -10.66 -26.46
N ARG A 54 77.33 -11.60 -27.16
CA ARG A 54 77.73 -12.86 -26.54
C ARG A 54 79.20 -12.77 -26.18
N PHE A 55 79.51 -13.01 -24.91
CA PHE A 55 80.88 -13.17 -24.45
C PHE A 55 81.02 -14.48 -23.67
N ILE A 56 82.24 -14.99 -23.57
CA ILE A 56 82.60 -16.15 -22.76
C ILE A 56 83.69 -15.72 -21.78
N GLY A 57 83.50 -16.07 -20.51
CA GLY A 57 84.43 -15.77 -19.44
C GLY A 57 83.91 -16.32 -18.11
N THR A 58 84.76 -16.29 -17.09
CA THR A 58 84.37 -16.58 -15.71
C THR A 58 84.74 -15.39 -14.85
N PHE A 59 83.74 -14.65 -14.40
CA PHE A 59 83.90 -13.48 -13.57
C PHE A 59 82.94 -13.54 -12.38
N PRO A 60 83.42 -13.31 -11.15
CA PRO A 60 82.59 -13.39 -9.96
C PRO A 60 81.72 -12.14 -9.76
N THR A 61 82.13 -11.02 -10.34
CA THR A 61 81.52 -9.71 -10.16
C THR A 61 81.53 -8.98 -11.49
N PHE A 62 80.58 -8.06 -11.62
CA PHE A 62 80.40 -7.21 -12.78
C PHE A 62 79.85 -5.89 -12.28
N SER A 63 80.40 -4.78 -12.77
CA SER A 63 79.95 -3.43 -12.45
C SER A 63 79.86 -2.58 -13.71
N TRP A 64 79.10 -1.50 -13.65
CA TRP A 64 79.04 -0.55 -14.75
C TRP A 64 78.95 0.87 -14.23
N THR A 65 79.48 1.80 -15.02
CA THR A 65 79.41 3.23 -14.75
C THR A 65 78.77 3.93 -15.95
N ALA A 66 77.73 4.73 -15.67
CA ALA A 66 77.10 5.62 -16.64
C ALA A 66 77.23 7.07 -16.16
N PRO A 67 77.63 8.03 -17.02
CA PRO A 67 77.75 9.43 -16.64
C PRO A 67 76.39 10.04 -16.29
N HIS A 68 76.38 11.10 -15.48
CA HIS A 68 75.19 11.76 -14.92
C HIS A 68 74.25 12.44 -15.96
N GLY A 69 74.55 12.32 -17.26
CA GLY A 69 73.75 12.79 -18.38
C GLY A 69 73.26 11.68 -19.32
N GLU A 70 73.44 10.42 -18.94
CA GLU A 70 72.92 9.26 -19.68
C GLU A 70 71.63 8.76 -19.03
N TRP A 71 70.52 8.77 -19.77
CA TRP A 71 69.19 8.49 -19.24
C TRP A 71 68.69 7.08 -19.58
N TRP A 72 69.34 6.40 -20.53
CA TRP A 72 68.93 5.08 -21.01
C TRP A 72 70.09 4.10 -20.92
N HIS A 73 70.57 3.83 -19.70
CA HIS A 73 71.60 2.83 -19.44
C HIS A 73 71.02 1.58 -18.75
N GLY A 74 71.59 0.42 -19.03
CA GLY A 74 71.16 -0.84 -18.44
C GLY A 74 71.78 -2.03 -19.14
N PHE A 75 71.84 -3.14 -18.42
CA PHE A 75 72.29 -4.42 -18.93
C PHE A 75 71.34 -5.50 -18.41
N THR A 76 71.07 -6.51 -19.23
CA THR A 76 70.40 -7.73 -18.78
C THR A 76 71.35 -8.87 -18.99
N LEU A 77 71.62 -9.67 -17.96
CA LEU A 77 72.45 -10.88 -18.08
C LEU A 77 71.57 -12.11 -18.20
N GLY A 78 71.80 -12.93 -19.23
CA GLY A 78 71.16 -14.24 -19.35
C GLY A 78 72.18 -15.36 -19.33
N ILE A 79 72.20 -16.15 -18.26
CA ILE A 79 73.04 -17.35 -18.14
C ILE A 79 72.24 -18.53 -18.73
N ARG A 80 72.82 -19.30 -19.64
CA ARG A 80 72.21 -20.57 -20.05
C ARG A 80 72.64 -21.63 -19.04
N THR A 81 71.75 -22.03 -18.13
CA THR A 81 71.95 -23.22 -17.29
C THR A 81 71.02 -24.33 -17.78
N THR A 82 71.52 -25.56 -17.73
CA THR A 82 70.75 -26.78 -17.98
C THR A 82 70.48 -27.46 -16.63
N LEU A 83 69.21 -27.55 -16.25
CA LEU A 83 68.60 -28.45 -15.24
C LEU A 83 69.03 -28.29 -13.76
N ALA A 84 68.14 -27.69 -12.95
CA ALA A 84 67.89 -28.09 -11.57
C ALA A 84 66.41 -27.83 -11.24
N ALA A 85 65.76 -28.78 -10.58
CA ALA A 85 64.37 -28.69 -10.13
C ALA A 85 64.22 -27.59 -9.06
N GLU A 86 63.06 -26.91 -9.06
CA GLU A 86 62.64 -25.97 -8.02
C GLU A 86 62.76 -26.63 -6.63
N PRO A 87 63.25 -25.93 -5.59
CA PRO A 87 63.15 -26.45 -4.23
C PRO A 87 61.67 -26.62 -3.88
N LYS A 88 61.27 -27.82 -3.48
CA LYS A 88 59.97 -28.08 -2.83
C LYS A 88 59.85 -27.09 -1.68
N SER A 89 58.90 -26.17 -1.77
CA SER A 89 58.50 -25.34 -0.63
C SER A 89 57.37 -26.08 0.10
N ASP A 90 57.52 -26.13 1.42
CA ASP A 90 56.64 -26.76 2.40
C ASP A 90 56.71 -25.80 3.60
N PHE A 91 55.81 -24.80 3.61
CA PHE A 91 55.92 -23.64 4.50
C PHE A 91 55.56 -23.97 5.94
N ASP A 92 54.67 -24.93 6.18
CA ASP A 92 54.21 -25.31 7.50
C ASP A 92 54.85 -26.60 8.04
N GLY A 93 55.60 -27.32 7.20
CA GLY A 93 56.44 -28.45 7.58
C GLY A 93 55.66 -29.74 7.78
N ASP A 94 54.49 -29.88 7.16
CA ASP A 94 53.61 -31.04 7.32
C ASP A 94 53.94 -32.22 6.39
N GLY A 95 54.84 -32.00 5.42
CA GLY A 95 55.33 -32.98 4.47
C GLY A 95 54.59 -33.00 3.13
N VAL A 96 53.68 -32.06 2.87
CA VAL A 96 53.02 -31.81 1.59
C VAL A 96 53.68 -30.59 0.92
N ASP A 97 53.91 -30.65 -0.39
CA ASP A 97 54.50 -29.49 -1.10
C ASP A 97 53.42 -28.41 -1.24
N ASP A 98 53.73 -27.12 -1.00
CA ASP A 98 52.77 -26.01 -1.04
C ASP A 98 51.94 -25.94 -2.33
N ALA A 99 52.50 -26.44 -3.44
CA ALA A 99 51.84 -26.46 -4.74
C ALA A 99 50.63 -27.43 -4.82
N ILE A 100 50.52 -28.37 -3.89
CA ILE A 100 49.46 -29.38 -3.79
C ILE A 100 48.84 -29.45 -2.38
N ASP A 101 49.24 -28.55 -1.49
CA ASP A 101 48.78 -28.48 -0.11
C ASP A 101 47.49 -27.65 -0.01
N ASN A 102 46.40 -28.28 0.41
CA ASN A 102 45.11 -27.60 0.62
C ASN A 102 45.08 -26.68 1.85
N CYS A 103 46.15 -26.66 2.66
CA CYS A 103 46.38 -25.73 3.76
C CYS A 103 47.84 -25.29 3.87
N SER A 104 48.39 -24.60 2.86
CA SER A 104 49.83 -24.26 2.74
C SER A 104 50.50 -23.46 3.88
N LEU A 105 49.77 -23.12 4.95
CA LEU A 105 50.27 -22.43 6.14
C LEU A 105 49.84 -23.12 7.45
N THR A 106 49.07 -24.20 7.40
CA THR A 106 48.49 -24.89 8.55
C THR A 106 48.62 -26.40 8.38
N ALA A 107 49.60 -26.96 9.09
CA ALA A 107 50.01 -28.35 8.92
C ALA A 107 48.84 -29.36 9.04
N ASN A 108 48.57 -30.07 7.95
CA ASN A 108 47.50 -31.06 7.82
C ASN A 108 47.91 -32.19 6.85
N SER A 109 48.94 -32.94 7.22
CA SER A 109 49.53 -34.04 6.40
C SER A 109 48.55 -35.10 5.85
N ASN A 110 47.32 -35.18 6.36
CA ASN A 110 46.26 -36.06 5.85
C ASN A 110 45.45 -35.45 4.68
N GLN A 111 45.60 -34.15 4.43
CA GLN A 111 44.93 -33.36 3.40
C GLN A 111 43.42 -33.61 3.40
N ALA A 112 42.85 -33.70 4.60
CA ALA A 112 41.41 -33.84 4.75
C ALA A 112 40.72 -32.59 4.20
N ASP A 113 39.67 -32.81 3.43
CA ASP A 113 38.85 -31.82 2.73
C ASP A 113 37.46 -32.48 2.60
N SER A 114 36.65 -32.25 3.62
CA SER A 114 35.41 -32.99 3.86
C SER A 114 34.29 -32.59 2.91
N ASP A 115 34.31 -31.37 2.38
CA ASP A 115 33.31 -30.84 1.44
C ASP A 115 33.83 -30.69 -0.01
N GLY A 116 35.14 -30.81 -0.22
CA GLY A 116 35.78 -30.94 -1.53
C GLY A 116 36.00 -29.61 -2.25
N ASP A 117 36.08 -28.50 -1.53
CA ASP A 117 36.22 -27.15 -2.10
C ASP A 117 37.68 -26.76 -2.41
N GLY A 118 38.64 -27.59 -1.95
CA GLY A 118 40.08 -27.39 -2.15
C GLY A 118 40.79 -26.64 -1.02
N ILE A 119 40.07 -26.26 0.05
CA ILE A 119 40.61 -25.78 1.33
C ILE A 119 40.54 -26.94 2.31
N GLY A 120 41.64 -27.25 2.98
CA GLY A 120 41.65 -28.40 3.90
C GLY A 120 40.92 -28.11 5.21
N ASP A 121 40.37 -29.16 5.84
CA ASP A 121 39.65 -29.10 7.13
C ASP A 121 40.46 -28.42 8.27
N ALA A 122 41.77 -28.27 8.11
CA ALA A 122 42.64 -27.65 9.10
C ALA A 122 42.72 -26.12 8.98
N CYS A 123 42.42 -25.57 7.81
CA CYS A 123 42.49 -24.14 7.48
C CYS A 123 41.20 -23.62 6.86
N ASP A 124 40.21 -24.47 6.68
CA ASP A 124 38.86 -24.09 6.39
C ASP A 124 38.21 -23.54 7.66
N SER A 125 37.53 -22.41 7.53
CA SER A 125 36.77 -21.82 8.61
C SER A 125 35.29 -22.13 8.51
N VAL A 126 34.80 -22.70 7.40
CA VAL A 126 33.38 -23.07 7.20
C VAL A 126 33.07 -24.51 7.65
N ASP A 127 34.09 -25.36 7.83
CA ASP A 127 33.96 -26.73 8.35
C ASP A 127 34.01 -26.82 9.88
N ASP A 128 34.62 -25.85 10.56
CA ASP A 128 34.58 -25.68 12.01
C ASP A 128 33.17 -25.30 12.45
N ASN A 129 32.39 -26.28 12.90
CA ASN A 129 31.03 -26.10 13.44
C ASN A 129 30.87 -24.99 14.51
N THR A 130 31.96 -24.53 15.13
CA THR A 130 31.97 -23.49 16.17
C THR A 130 32.44 -22.12 15.69
N ALA A 131 32.98 -22.03 14.48
CA ALA A 131 33.36 -20.77 13.86
C ALA A 131 32.12 -19.97 13.39
N ASP A 132 32.31 -18.66 13.30
CA ASP A 132 31.36 -17.64 12.83
C ASP A 132 32.17 -16.72 11.89
N PRO A 133 32.36 -17.12 10.61
CA PRO A 133 33.28 -16.45 9.69
C PRO A 133 32.78 -15.09 9.20
N ASP A 134 31.47 -14.90 9.12
CA ASP A 134 30.83 -13.68 8.62
C ASP A 134 30.46 -12.67 9.73
N GLY A 135 30.51 -13.11 11.00
CA GLY A 135 30.33 -12.28 12.19
C GLY A 135 28.87 -11.96 12.50
N ASP A 136 27.92 -12.75 11.98
CA ASP A 136 26.50 -12.58 12.20
C ASP A 136 26.01 -13.18 13.54
N THR A 137 26.87 -13.92 14.26
CA THR A 137 26.63 -14.63 15.54
C THR A 137 25.96 -16.00 15.46
N LEU A 138 25.66 -16.50 14.26
CA LEU A 138 25.42 -17.91 14.03
C LEU A 138 26.76 -18.63 13.83
N THR A 139 26.89 -19.83 14.39
CA THR A 139 28.03 -20.69 14.04
C THR A 139 27.73 -21.45 12.75
N ASN A 140 28.75 -21.93 12.04
CA ASN A 140 28.60 -22.78 10.86
C ASN A 140 27.63 -23.95 11.08
N ALA A 141 27.58 -24.52 12.30
CA ALA A 141 26.61 -25.57 12.63
C ALA A 141 25.16 -25.09 12.67
N GLN A 142 24.92 -23.88 13.17
CA GLN A 142 23.61 -23.24 13.20
C GLN A 142 23.19 -22.86 11.78
N GLU A 143 24.11 -22.29 11.00
CA GLU A 143 23.86 -21.91 9.62
C GLU A 143 23.57 -23.10 8.72
N LYS A 144 24.34 -24.18 8.86
CA LYS A 144 24.05 -25.46 8.21
C LYS A 144 22.67 -26.02 8.58
N THR A 145 22.17 -25.73 9.79
CA THR A 145 20.82 -26.12 10.22
C THR A 145 19.75 -25.24 9.59
N LEU A 146 20.02 -23.94 9.44
CA LEU A 146 19.13 -22.96 8.82
C LEU A 146 19.18 -22.98 7.28
N GLY A 147 20.24 -23.55 6.71
CA GLY A 147 20.53 -23.55 5.28
C GLY A 147 21.15 -22.25 4.77
N THR A 148 21.65 -21.40 5.67
CA THR A 148 22.27 -20.10 5.37
C THR A 148 23.72 -20.25 4.94
N ASP A 149 24.30 -19.19 4.36
CA ASP A 149 25.66 -19.14 3.82
C ASP A 149 26.66 -18.64 4.88
N PRO A 150 27.59 -19.49 5.36
CA PRO A 150 28.55 -19.15 6.42
C PRO A 150 29.52 -18.00 6.17
N LEU A 151 29.52 -17.47 4.95
CA LEU A 151 30.36 -16.35 4.55
C LEU A 151 29.54 -15.08 4.26
N ASN A 152 28.22 -15.13 4.46
CA ASN A 152 27.32 -14.05 4.13
C ASN A 152 26.31 -13.81 5.28
N PRO A 153 26.46 -12.70 6.03
CA PRO A 153 25.67 -12.47 7.24
C PRO A 153 24.19 -12.16 6.96
N ASP A 154 23.78 -12.08 5.69
CA ASP A 154 22.42 -11.82 5.21
C ASP A 154 22.24 -12.66 3.92
N THR A 155 21.89 -13.93 4.10
CA THR A 155 21.91 -14.94 3.04
C THR A 155 20.99 -14.59 1.87
N ASP A 156 19.83 -14.00 2.15
CA ASP A 156 18.85 -13.64 1.11
C ASP A 156 18.94 -12.19 0.62
N GLY A 157 19.68 -11.34 1.33
CA GLY A 157 19.99 -9.97 0.92
C GLY A 157 18.88 -8.97 1.21
N ASP A 158 18.03 -9.23 2.20
CA ASP A 158 16.91 -8.36 2.58
C ASP A 158 17.30 -7.24 3.57
N HIS A 159 18.58 -7.18 3.96
CA HIS A 159 19.20 -6.29 4.93
C HIS A 159 18.90 -6.62 6.40
N VAL A 160 18.38 -7.81 6.70
CA VAL A 160 18.30 -8.35 8.06
C VAL A 160 19.25 -9.55 8.18
N PRO A 161 20.21 -9.51 9.12
CA PRO A 161 21.15 -10.61 9.27
C PRO A 161 20.48 -11.93 9.65
N ASP A 162 21.06 -13.06 9.23
CA ASP A 162 20.45 -14.39 9.36
C ASP A 162 20.09 -14.75 10.80
N ASN A 163 20.93 -14.34 11.76
CA ASN A 163 20.67 -14.51 13.20
C ASN A 163 19.43 -13.77 13.74
N LEU A 164 18.97 -12.73 13.05
CA LEU A 164 17.83 -11.89 13.41
C LEU A 164 16.63 -12.13 12.49
N ASP A 165 16.84 -12.81 11.36
CA ASP A 165 15.79 -13.14 10.41
C ASP A 165 15.09 -14.46 10.76
N ALA A 166 13.76 -14.43 10.73
CA ALA A 166 12.94 -15.63 10.87
C ALA A 166 12.85 -16.45 9.57
N PHE A 167 13.16 -15.84 8.43
CA PHE A 167 13.15 -16.48 7.11
C PHE A 167 14.42 -16.12 6.31
N PRO A 168 15.61 -16.49 6.80
CA PRO A 168 16.92 -16.07 6.24
C PRO A 168 17.24 -16.59 4.82
N LEU A 169 16.26 -17.18 4.12
CA LEU A 169 16.35 -17.68 2.75
C LEU A 169 15.23 -17.11 1.85
N ASP A 170 14.42 -16.18 2.35
CA ASP A 170 13.30 -15.57 1.65
C ASP A 170 13.40 -14.04 1.71
N PRO A 171 13.91 -13.40 0.64
CA PRO A 171 14.21 -11.96 0.64
C PRO A 171 12.98 -11.04 0.69
N THR A 172 11.79 -11.64 0.84
CA THR A 172 10.53 -10.93 1.03
C THR A 172 10.08 -10.91 2.49
N ARG A 173 10.87 -11.48 3.43
CA ARG A 173 10.44 -11.79 4.79
C ARG A 173 11.56 -11.71 5.84
N SER A 174 11.68 -10.57 6.51
CA SER A 174 12.80 -10.34 7.46
C SER A 174 12.51 -10.60 8.95
N VAL A 175 11.23 -10.73 9.33
CA VAL A 175 10.82 -10.91 10.73
C VAL A 175 9.73 -11.97 10.83
N ALA A 176 9.67 -12.68 11.96
CA ALA A 176 8.57 -13.59 12.27
C ALA A 176 7.25 -12.81 12.33
N ASP A 177 6.55 -12.75 11.19
CA ASP A 177 5.20 -12.20 11.17
C ASP A 177 4.24 -13.19 11.83
N ASN A 178 3.79 -12.82 13.01
CA ASN A 178 2.87 -13.59 13.84
C ASN A 178 1.55 -12.84 14.09
N THR A 179 1.34 -11.72 13.40
CA THR A 179 0.12 -10.92 13.55
C THR A 179 -0.60 -10.80 12.22
N PRO A 180 -1.88 -11.16 12.15
CA PRO A 180 -2.72 -10.85 11.00
C PRO A 180 -2.78 -9.33 10.73
N PRO A 181 -3.15 -8.92 9.50
CA PRO A 181 -3.23 -7.52 9.14
C PRO A 181 -4.35 -6.81 9.91
N VAL A 182 -4.19 -5.52 10.17
CA VAL A 182 -5.18 -4.69 10.86
C VAL A 182 -6.12 -4.04 9.84
N ILE A 183 -7.43 -4.27 10.00
CA ILE A 183 -8.47 -3.69 9.15
C ILE A 183 -9.25 -2.58 9.90
N THR A 184 -9.18 -1.36 9.37
CA THR A 184 -9.95 -0.22 9.86
C THR A 184 -11.00 0.22 8.84
N SER A 185 -12.25 0.37 9.28
CA SER A 185 -13.37 0.87 8.47
C SER A 185 -13.67 2.31 8.84
N ASN A 186 -13.89 3.17 7.85
CA ASN A 186 -14.43 4.51 8.04
C ASN A 186 -15.81 4.60 7.37
N VAL A 187 -16.83 4.92 8.14
CA VAL A 187 -18.23 5.02 7.68
C VAL A 187 -18.71 6.45 7.84
N VAL A 188 -19.07 7.10 6.74
CA VAL A 188 -19.48 8.50 6.71
C VAL A 188 -20.94 8.61 6.27
N GLY A 189 -21.75 9.31 7.08
CA GLY A 189 -23.16 9.59 6.82
C GLY A 189 -23.86 10.17 8.05
N THR A 190 -25.08 10.68 7.88
CA THR A 190 -25.90 11.21 8.98
C THR A 190 -26.64 10.07 9.66
N LEU A 191 -26.22 9.70 10.88
CA LEU A 191 -26.85 8.64 11.67
C LEU A 191 -27.86 9.21 12.66
N SER A 192 -29.06 8.65 12.67
CA SER A 192 -30.16 9.00 13.58
C SER A 192 -30.90 7.73 13.98
N ASN A 193 -31.06 7.50 15.29
CA ASN A 193 -31.80 6.34 15.83
C ASN A 193 -31.38 4.97 15.26
N GLY A 194 -30.09 4.79 14.94
CA GLY A 194 -29.58 3.54 14.36
C GLY A 194 -29.82 3.37 12.85
N TRP A 195 -30.29 4.41 12.18
CA TRP A 195 -30.50 4.47 10.72
C TRP A 195 -29.76 5.66 10.11
N TYR A 196 -29.15 5.45 8.95
CA TYR A 196 -28.62 6.56 8.18
C TYR A 196 -29.74 7.26 7.40
N THR A 197 -29.82 8.59 7.49
CA THR A 197 -30.80 9.42 6.76
C THR A 197 -30.21 10.12 5.53
N SER A 198 -28.91 9.92 5.29
CA SER A 198 -28.20 10.40 4.11
C SER A 198 -27.58 9.24 3.32
N ASN A 199 -26.99 9.54 2.16
CA ASN A 199 -26.07 8.58 1.52
C ASN A 199 -24.93 8.24 2.48
N VAL A 200 -24.48 6.98 2.43
CA VAL A 200 -23.41 6.45 3.28
C VAL A 200 -22.24 6.05 2.42
N SER A 201 -21.03 6.43 2.82
CA SER A 201 -19.77 5.98 2.20
C SER A 201 -19.01 5.11 3.18
N VAL A 202 -18.50 3.97 2.70
CA VAL A 202 -17.66 3.04 3.46
C VAL A 202 -16.31 2.96 2.77
N THR A 203 -15.24 3.25 3.51
CA THR A 203 -13.87 3.06 3.06
C THR A 203 -13.10 2.20 4.05
N TRP A 204 -12.08 1.51 3.55
CA TRP A 204 -11.26 0.61 4.36
C TRP A 204 -9.80 1.05 4.31
N THR A 205 -9.08 0.79 5.40
CA THR A 205 -7.63 0.93 5.50
C THR A 205 -7.11 -0.38 6.04
N VAL A 206 -6.25 -1.03 5.27
CA VAL A 206 -5.62 -2.31 5.59
C VAL A 206 -4.13 -2.05 5.72
N THR A 207 -3.59 -2.37 6.90
CA THR A 207 -2.17 -2.19 7.19
C THR A 207 -1.66 -3.40 7.94
N ASP A 208 -0.43 -3.80 7.65
CA ASP A 208 0.31 -4.77 8.44
C ASP A 208 1.68 -4.15 8.74
N ALA A 209 2.15 -4.32 9.97
CA ALA A 209 3.36 -3.67 10.46
C ALA A 209 4.61 -4.54 10.25
N GLN A 210 4.44 -5.86 10.07
CA GLN A 210 5.53 -6.82 9.96
C GLN A 210 5.68 -7.38 8.55
N SER A 211 4.63 -7.38 7.72
CA SER A 211 4.73 -7.86 6.34
C SER A 211 3.84 -7.13 5.34
N ALA A 212 4.01 -7.46 4.06
CA ALA A 212 3.15 -6.98 3.00
C ALA A 212 1.78 -7.68 3.01
N ILE A 213 0.75 -6.96 2.57
CA ILE A 213 -0.57 -7.55 2.35
C ILE A 213 -0.54 -8.41 1.08
N SER A 214 -0.76 -9.72 1.23
CA SER A 214 -0.72 -10.69 0.13
C SER A 214 -2.03 -10.80 -0.64
N SER A 215 -3.16 -10.55 0.01
CA SER A 215 -4.48 -10.51 -0.66
C SER A 215 -5.48 -9.64 0.08
N GLN A 216 -6.41 -9.05 -0.66
CA GLN A 216 -7.55 -8.30 -0.13
C GLN A 216 -8.80 -8.65 -0.91
N THR A 217 -9.94 -8.75 -0.22
CA THR A 217 -11.24 -9.01 -0.85
C THR A 217 -12.32 -8.24 -0.11
N GLY A 218 -13.15 -7.50 -0.85
CA GLY A 218 -14.25 -6.71 -0.29
C GLY A 218 -13.83 -5.42 0.45
N CYS A 219 -12.57 -5.00 0.27
CA CYS A 219 -12.00 -3.80 0.89
C CYS A 219 -12.10 -2.54 0.00
N ASP A 220 -12.77 -2.64 -1.15
CA ASP A 220 -13.01 -1.51 -2.04
C ASP A 220 -13.95 -0.48 -1.40
N ALA A 221 -13.81 0.78 -1.80
CA ALA A 221 -14.72 1.83 -1.37
C ALA A 221 -16.14 1.55 -1.90
N ALA A 222 -17.13 1.66 -1.02
CA ALA A 222 -18.52 1.39 -1.33
C ALA A 222 -19.44 2.53 -0.89
N SER A 223 -20.65 2.57 -1.46
CA SER A 223 -21.68 3.53 -1.04
C SER A 223 -23.07 2.90 -0.98
N VAL A 224 -23.89 3.39 -0.06
CA VAL A 224 -25.31 3.04 0.07
C VAL A 224 -26.12 4.30 -0.20
N THR A 225 -26.85 4.29 -1.31
CA THR A 225 -27.66 5.43 -1.78
C THR A 225 -29.16 5.12 -1.80
N GLN A 226 -29.53 3.85 -1.72
CA GLN A 226 -30.91 3.39 -1.64
C GLN A 226 -31.25 2.98 -0.19
N ASP A 227 -32.52 3.14 0.17
CA ASP A 227 -33.02 2.72 1.47
C ASP A 227 -32.90 1.20 1.61
N THR A 228 -32.47 0.75 2.79
CA THR A 228 -32.20 -0.66 3.07
C THR A 228 -32.26 -0.95 4.57
N ASN A 229 -32.84 -2.10 4.92
CA ASN A 229 -32.90 -2.61 6.30
C ASN A 229 -31.57 -3.26 6.74
N GLY A 230 -30.57 -3.28 5.86
CA GLY A 230 -29.24 -3.80 6.17
C GLY A 230 -28.51 -4.26 4.92
N VAL A 231 -27.40 -3.61 4.61
CA VAL A 231 -26.37 -4.15 3.71
C VAL A 231 -25.09 -4.32 4.51
N THR A 232 -24.48 -5.51 4.44
CA THR A 232 -23.22 -5.79 5.13
C THR A 232 -22.07 -5.74 4.13
N PHE A 233 -21.05 -4.95 4.44
CA PHE A 233 -19.78 -4.91 3.74
C PHE A 233 -18.75 -5.62 4.60
N THR A 234 -18.01 -6.55 4.00
CA THR A 234 -16.96 -7.32 4.68
C THR A 234 -15.66 -7.14 3.92
N CYS A 235 -14.65 -6.61 4.61
CA CYS A 235 -13.28 -6.59 4.12
C CYS A 235 -12.53 -7.76 4.78
N SER A 236 -11.81 -8.52 3.97
CA SER A 236 -10.89 -9.56 4.43
C SER A 236 -9.53 -9.34 3.77
N ALA A 237 -8.47 -9.44 4.56
CA ALA A 237 -7.12 -9.28 4.10
C ALA A 237 -6.22 -10.34 4.72
N THR A 238 -5.21 -10.77 3.96
CA THR A 238 -4.21 -11.74 4.39
C THR A 238 -2.83 -11.12 4.28
N SER A 239 -2.02 -11.33 5.31
CA SER A 239 -0.58 -11.08 5.36
C SER A 239 0.13 -12.41 5.67
N LEU A 240 1.43 -12.40 5.91
CA LEU A 240 2.16 -13.61 6.30
C LEU A 240 1.79 -14.09 7.71
N GLY A 241 1.41 -13.17 8.60
CA GLY A 241 0.95 -13.45 9.96
C GLY A 241 -0.49 -13.96 10.05
N GLY A 242 -1.19 -14.06 8.92
CA GLY A 242 -2.49 -14.71 8.80
C GLY A 242 -3.55 -13.85 8.11
N THR A 243 -4.81 -14.20 8.34
CA THR A 243 -5.96 -13.52 7.74
C THR A 243 -6.79 -12.84 8.82
N ASP A 244 -7.18 -11.59 8.58
CA ASP A 244 -8.20 -10.89 9.37
C ASP A 244 -9.44 -10.56 8.51
N SER A 245 -10.56 -10.34 9.17
CA SER A 245 -11.80 -9.92 8.52
C SER A 245 -12.65 -9.04 9.42
N LYS A 246 -13.20 -7.97 8.82
CA LYS A 246 -14.06 -7.02 9.51
C LYS A 246 -15.28 -6.68 8.67
N SER A 247 -16.43 -6.58 9.33
CA SER A 247 -17.71 -6.26 8.70
C SER A 247 -18.36 -5.01 9.29
N VAL A 248 -19.05 -4.25 8.43
CA VAL A 248 -19.95 -3.16 8.83
C VAL A 248 -21.32 -3.37 8.20
N THR A 249 -22.39 -3.23 8.97
CA THR A 249 -23.77 -3.32 8.47
C THR A 249 -24.40 -1.94 8.47
N ILE A 250 -24.90 -1.54 7.30
CA ILE A 250 -25.50 -0.22 7.07
C ILE A 250 -27.01 -0.38 6.90
N LYS A 251 -27.77 0.26 7.78
CA LYS A 251 -29.22 0.47 7.63
C LYS A 251 -29.45 1.91 7.21
N ARG A 252 -30.24 2.13 6.17
CA ARG A 252 -30.51 3.46 5.64
C ARG A 252 -31.99 3.66 5.39
N ASP A 253 -32.51 4.78 5.86
CA ASP A 253 -33.84 5.26 5.53
C ASP A 253 -33.81 6.80 5.47
N ALA A 254 -33.85 7.31 4.24
CA ALA A 254 -33.88 8.74 3.93
C ALA A 254 -35.29 9.25 3.59
N SER A 255 -36.31 8.40 3.67
CA SER A 255 -37.67 8.69 3.26
C SER A 255 -38.55 8.93 4.49
N ALA A 256 -39.12 10.13 4.65
CA ALA A 256 -40.07 10.38 5.72
C ALA A 256 -41.39 9.61 5.51
N PRO A 257 -42.19 9.36 6.56
CA PRO A 257 -43.52 8.76 6.42
C PRO A 257 -44.40 9.50 5.42
N VAL A 258 -45.26 8.75 4.73
CA VAL A 258 -46.33 9.32 3.90
C VAL A 258 -47.64 9.27 4.69
N ILE A 259 -48.35 10.41 4.73
CA ILE A 259 -49.64 10.55 5.39
C ILE A 259 -50.70 10.87 4.33
N THR A 260 -51.75 10.05 4.24
CA THR A 260 -52.89 10.27 3.35
C THR A 260 -54.18 10.42 4.16
N PRO A 261 -54.71 11.65 4.33
CA PRO A 261 -56.01 11.85 4.95
C PRO A 261 -57.15 11.38 4.05
N THR A 262 -58.20 10.83 4.65
CA THR A 262 -59.49 10.60 3.99
C THR A 262 -60.59 11.28 4.81
N VAL A 263 -61.36 12.15 4.17
CA VAL A 263 -62.52 12.80 4.78
C VAL A 263 -63.78 12.14 4.25
N SER A 264 -64.68 11.76 5.15
CA SER A 264 -65.94 11.11 4.83
C SER A 264 -67.12 11.83 5.50
N GLY A 265 -68.27 11.78 4.83
CA GLY A 265 -69.50 12.44 5.23
C GLY A 265 -70.38 12.69 4.00
N THR A 266 -71.59 13.18 4.22
CA THR A 266 -72.52 13.55 3.15
C THR A 266 -72.23 14.99 2.75
N MET A 267 -71.68 15.19 1.56
CA MET A 267 -71.41 16.53 1.03
C MET A 267 -72.74 17.21 0.67
N GLY A 268 -72.95 18.40 1.20
CA GLY A 268 -74.01 19.33 0.83
C GLY A 268 -73.53 20.34 -0.20
N ALA A 269 -74.06 21.56 -0.12
CA ALA A 269 -73.66 22.65 -0.99
C ALA A 269 -72.38 23.34 -0.52
N ASN A 270 -71.66 23.98 -1.44
CA ASN A 270 -70.54 24.90 -1.15
C ASN A 270 -69.44 24.32 -0.24
N GLY A 271 -69.19 23.01 -0.29
CA GLY A 271 -68.16 22.34 0.50
C GLY A 271 -68.51 22.09 1.97
N TRP A 272 -69.78 22.23 2.36
CA TRP A 272 -70.27 21.90 3.70
C TRP A 272 -70.76 20.47 3.77
N TYR A 273 -70.42 19.78 4.84
CA TYR A 273 -70.99 18.48 5.15
C TYR A 273 -72.29 18.63 5.93
N VAL A 274 -73.34 17.91 5.52
CA VAL A 274 -74.67 17.92 6.17
C VAL A 274 -74.89 16.72 7.10
N SER A 275 -73.87 15.89 7.27
CA SER A 275 -73.84 14.77 8.22
C SER A 275 -72.54 14.80 9.03
N ASN A 276 -72.36 13.82 9.93
CA ASN A 276 -71.13 13.73 10.72
C ASN A 276 -69.92 13.58 9.78
N VAL A 277 -68.88 14.35 10.06
CA VAL A 277 -67.63 14.29 9.29
C VAL A 277 -66.66 13.37 10.01
N THR A 278 -66.12 12.37 9.33
CA THR A 278 -65.06 11.52 9.88
C THR A 278 -63.79 11.67 9.06
N VAL A 279 -62.70 12.01 9.73
CA VAL A 279 -61.35 12.04 9.15
C VAL A 279 -60.59 10.81 9.61
N THR A 280 -60.10 10.04 8.66
CA THR A 280 -59.17 8.92 8.89
C THR A 280 -57.83 9.20 8.24
N TRP A 281 -56.78 8.56 8.73
CA TRP A 281 -55.42 8.78 8.26
C TRP A 281 -54.80 7.43 7.90
N ASN A 282 -54.29 7.31 6.68
CA ASN A 282 -53.39 6.22 6.32
C ASN A 282 -51.95 6.72 6.47
N VAL A 283 -51.20 6.11 7.38
CA VAL A 283 -49.80 6.46 7.66
C VAL A 283 -48.92 5.28 7.28
N ALA A 284 -47.99 5.48 6.35
CA ALA A 284 -47.13 4.43 5.84
C ALA A 284 -45.67 4.87 5.80
N ASP A 285 -44.77 3.93 6.08
CA ASP A 285 -43.32 4.07 5.91
C ASP A 285 -42.79 2.80 5.26
N GLY A 286 -41.89 2.94 4.29
CA GLY A 286 -41.42 1.84 3.47
C GLY A 286 -40.20 1.08 4.02
N MET A 287 -39.52 1.59 5.06
CA MET A 287 -38.21 1.07 5.45
C MET A 287 -38.01 0.93 6.96
N SER A 288 -37.98 2.02 7.72
CA SER A 288 -37.74 1.97 9.17
C SER A 288 -39.01 1.79 10.00
N GLY A 289 -40.18 1.79 9.35
CA GLY A 289 -41.49 1.67 9.97
C GLY A 289 -41.90 2.93 10.73
N ILE A 290 -43.13 2.94 11.27
CA ILE A 290 -43.63 4.09 12.03
C ILE A 290 -43.21 3.95 13.50
N ALA A 291 -42.43 4.92 13.98
CA ALA A 291 -42.00 4.98 15.38
C ALA A 291 -43.05 5.67 16.26
N SER A 292 -43.67 6.76 15.76
CA SER A 292 -44.73 7.45 16.48
C SER A 292 -45.71 8.14 15.53
N SER A 293 -46.97 8.24 15.94
CA SER A 293 -47.99 9.02 15.26
C SER A 293 -48.81 9.82 16.29
N ASN A 294 -48.99 11.11 16.03
CA ASN A 294 -49.73 12.03 16.89
C ASN A 294 -50.82 12.74 16.07
N GLY A 295 -52.05 12.78 16.59
CA GLY A 295 -53.20 13.36 15.87
C GLY A 295 -53.73 12.52 14.68
N CYS A 296 -53.20 11.32 14.48
CA CYS A 296 -53.55 10.45 13.35
C CYS A 296 -54.69 9.46 13.66
N ALA A 297 -55.31 9.54 14.85
CA ALA A 297 -56.48 8.74 15.18
C ALA A 297 -57.70 9.18 14.37
N ALA A 298 -58.56 8.22 14.03
CA ALA A 298 -59.83 8.52 13.37
C ALA A 298 -60.66 9.45 14.27
N THR A 299 -61.07 10.60 13.72
CA THR A 299 -61.78 11.64 14.46
C THR A 299 -63.11 11.93 13.77
N THR A 300 -64.21 11.93 14.53
CA THR A 300 -65.54 12.25 14.03
C THR A 300 -66.06 13.52 14.68
N THR A 301 -66.48 14.47 13.85
CA THR A 301 -67.13 15.71 14.27
C THR A 301 -68.63 15.65 13.99
N SER A 302 -69.41 15.73 15.08
CA SER A 302 -70.86 15.62 15.08
C SER A 302 -71.58 16.93 15.40
N THR A 303 -70.83 17.99 15.70
CA THR A 303 -71.34 19.33 15.97
C THR A 303 -71.06 20.26 14.81
N ASP A 304 -72.00 21.16 14.54
CA ASP A 304 -71.86 22.17 13.50
C ASP A 304 -70.70 23.10 13.81
N ASN A 305 -69.87 23.36 12.81
CA ASN A 305 -68.69 24.19 12.93
C ASN A 305 -68.28 24.78 11.57
N GLY A 306 -67.76 26.01 11.60
CA GLY A 306 -67.31 26.73 10.41
C GLY A 306 -66.03 26.22 9.75
N GLY A 307 -65.48 25.11 10.24
CA GLY A 307 -64.24 24.51 9.78
C GLY A 307 -63.36 24.05 10.94
N THR A 308 -63.22 22.74 11.07
CA THR A 308 -62.27 22.09 11.98
C THR A 308 -61.04 21.69 11.19
N VAL A 309 -59.85 22.04 11.68
CA VAL A 309 -58.57 21.58 11.14
C VAL A 309 -58.14 20.34 11.89
N TYR A 310 -57.86 19.27 11.17
CA TYR A 310 -57.32 18.01 11.70
C TYR A 310 -55.87 17.91 11.25
N THR A 311 -54.95 17.66 12.18
CA THR A 311 -53.52 17.57 11.92
C THR A 311 -53.00 16.23 12.39
N CYS A 312 -52.24 15.55 11.53
CA CYS A 312 -51.55 14.31 11.83
C CYS A 312 -50.06 14.50 11.58
N THR A 313 -49.25 14.15 12.58
CA THR A 313 -47.79 14.13 12.49
C THR A 313 -47.31 12.71 12.74
N ALA A 314 -46.49 12.17 11.84
CA ALA A 314 -45.89 10.86 11.99
C ALA A 314 -44.37 10.93 11.88
N THR A 315 -43.67 10.11 12.66
CA THR A 315 -42.20 9.98 12.68
C THR A 315 -41.84 8.52 12.45
N ASN A 316 -40.89 8.24 11.55
CA ASN A 316 -40.41 6.89 11.30
C ASN A 316 -39.28 6.46 12.25
N GLY A 317 -38.85 5.20 12.14
CA GLY A 317 -37.74 4.64 12.91
C GLY A 317 -36.40 5.36 12.73
N ALA A 318 -36.18 6.01 11.57
CA ALA A 318 -35.01 6.84 11.31
C ALA A 318 -35.10 8.26 11.90
N GLY A 319 -36.24 8.62 12.49
CA GLY A 319 -36.49 9.94 13.11
C GLY A 319 -36.95 11.02 12.12
N LEU A 320 -37.24 10.67 10.87
CA LEU A 320 -37.80 11.58 9.89
C LEU A 320 -39.30 11.75 10.14
N SER A 321 -39.79 12.99 10.01
CA SER A 321 -41.18 13.32 10.35
C SER A 321 -41.91 14.03 9.22
N THR A 322 -43.19 13.71 9.06
CA THR A 322 -44.12 14.37 8.14
C THR A 322 -45.32 14.87 8.93
N THR A 323 -45.83 16.05 8.60
CA THR A 323 -47.07 16.60 9.18
C THR A 323 -48.02 16.98 8.06
N GLU A 324 -49.24 16.48 8.12
CA GLU A 324 -50.30 16.78 7.17
C GLU A 324 -51.53 17.32 7.88
N SER A 325 -52.31 18.14 7.18
CA SER A 325 -53.54 18.73 7.73
C SER A 325 -54.66 18.77 6.71
N VAL A 326 -55.88 18.50 7.17
CA VAL A 326 -57.11 18.62 6.37
C VAL A 326 -58.16 19.40 7.14
N SER A 327 -58.98 20.16 6.44
CA SER A 327 -60.08 20.92 7.05
C SER A 327 -61.42 20.42 6.55
N ALA A 328 -62.41 20.41 7.43
CA ALA A 328 -63.79 20.11 7.05
C ALA A 328 -64.78 20.97 7.83
N LYS A 329 -65.77 21.49 7.11
CA LYS A 329 -66.86 22.31 7.67
C LYS A 329 -68.12 21.49 7.73
N ARG A 330 -68.89 21.61 8.80
CA ARG A 330 -70.13 20.85 8.99
C ARG A 330 -71.26 21.78 9.35
N ASP A 331 -72.37 21.62 8.67
CA ASP A 331 -73.65 22.22 9.02
C ASP A 331 -74.80 21.25 8.71
N ALA A 332 -75.32 20.61 9.76
CA ALA A 332 -76.49 19.74 9.71
C ALA A 332 -77.77 20.46 10.17
N THR A 333 -77.65 21.70 10.66
CA THR A 333 -78.80 22.51 11.02
C THR A 333 -79.53 22.91 9.74
N LYS A 334 -80.84 22.64 9.69
CA LYS A 334 -81.63 23.00 8.51
C LYS A 334 -81.93 24.50 8.53
N PRO A 335 -82.00 25.16 7.36
CA PRO A 335 -82.51 26.51 7.27
C PRO A 335 -83.89 26.66 7.90
N VAL A 336 -84.11 27.76 8.60
CA VAL A 336 -85.40 28.09 9.22
C VAL A 336 -86.19 28.97 8.24
N ILE A 337 -87.46 28.64 8.05
CA ILE A 337 -88.41 29.45 7.26
C ILE A 337 -89.40 30.10 8.24
N GLY A 338 -89.53 31.41 8.16
CA GLY A 338 -90.46 32.21 8.94
C GLY A 338 -91.47 32.96 8.06
N TYR A 339 -92.71 33.02 8.54
CA TYR A 339 -93.77 33.83 7.93
C TYR A 339 -94.23 34.90 8.92
N ALA A 340 -94.40 36.13 8.46
CA ALA A 340 -94.90 37.24 9.26
C ALA A 340 -96.02 37.98 8.53
N GLY A 341 -96.99 38.54 9.28
CA GLY A 341 -98.17 39.20 8.72
C GLY A 341 -99.47 38.64 9.29
N ASN A 342 -100.59 38.85 8.60
CA ASN A 342 -101.91 38.37 9.03
C ASN A 342 -102.11 36.89 8.68
N THR A 343 -101.35 36.00 9.31
CA THR A 343 -101.46 34.55 9.11
C THR A 343 -102.74 33.98 9.75
N GLY A 344 -103.59 33.27 8.99
CA GLY A 344 -104.76 32.57 9.53
C GLY A 344 -106.01 32.67 8.64
N SER A 345 -107.19 32.70 9.27
CA SER A 345 -108.47 32.88 8.57
C SER A 345 -108.71 34.36 8.28
N TYR A 346 -109.24 34.63 7.08
CA TYR A 346 -109.49 35.98 6.59
C TYR A 346 -111.00 36.27 6.55
N THR A 347 -111.38 37.51 6.83
CA THR A 347 -112.72 38.00 6.50
C THR A 347 -112.81 38.39 5.03
N VAL A 348 -114.03 38.43 4.49
CA VAL A 348 -114.28 39.02 3.16
C VAL A 348 -113.74 40.46 3.14
N ASP A 349 -113.02 40.81 2.07
CA ASP A 349 -112.35 42.10 1.82
C ASP A 349 -111.14 42.46 2.72
N GLN A 350 -110.57 41.48 3.43
CA GLN A 350 -109.32 41.70 4.18
C GLN A 350 -108.09 41.58 3.27
N THR A 351 -107.30 42.66 3.17
CA THR A 351 -105.98 42.62 2.51
C THR A 351 -105.05 41.64 3.21
N VAL A 352 -104.44 40.75 2.43
CA VAL A 352 -103.47 39.75 2.87
C VAL A 352 -102.07 40.25 2.54
N ALA A 353 -101.19 40.28 3.55
CA ALA A 353 -99.78 40.58 3.37
C ALA A 353 -98.96 39.63 4.26
N ILE A 354 -98.37 38.62 3.64
CA ILE A 354 -97.48 37.66 4.30
C ILE A 354 -96.08 37.85 3.75
N THR A 355 -95.15 38.16 4.65
CA THR A 355 -93.72 38.19 4.34
C THR A 355 -93.11 36.83 4.62
N CYS A 356 -92.35 36.31 3.65
CA CYS A 356 -91.62 35.06 3.75
C CYS A 356 -90.13 35.38 3.98
N SER A 357 -89.53 34.79 5.00
CA SER A 357 -88.10 34.89 5.27
C SER A 357 -87.50 33.51 5.44
N ALA A 358 -86.29 33.31 4.91
CA ALA A 358 -85.49 32.12 5.13
C ALA A 358 -84.14 32.56 5.68
N SER A 359 -83.60 31.82 6.64
CA SER A 359 -82.28 32.08 7.22
C SER A 359 -81.59 30.79 7.61
N ASP A 360 -80.29 30.76 7.40
CA ASP A 360 -79.40 29.76 7.96
C ASP A 360 -78.19 30.49 8.58
N ALA A 361 -77.85 30.12 9.81
CA ALA A 361 -76.89 30.88 10.62
C ALA A 361 -75.44 30.48 10.37
N MET A 362 -75.16 29.33 9.76
CA MET A 362 -73.80 28.79 9.67
C MET A 362 -73.31 28.61 8.23
N SER A 363 -73.95 27.74 7.45
CA SER A 363 -73.59 27.55 6.04
C SER A 363 -74.25 28.58 5.11
N GLY A 364 -75.27 29.27 5.60
CA GLY A 364 -76.09 30.17 4.80
C GLY A 364 -77.04 29.40 3.88
N LEU A 365 -77.82 30.13 3.10
CA LEU A 365 -78.77 29.50 2.19
C LEU A 365 -78.06 29.10 0.89
N ALA A 366 -78.07 27.80 0.58
CA ALA A 366 -77.63 27.32 -0.73
C ALA A 366 -78.53 27.81 -1.87
N SER A 367 -79.83 27.97 -1.60
CA SER A 367 -80.82 28.61 -2.47
C SER A 367 -81.98 29.16 -1.62
N ASN A 368 -82.72 30.12 -2.17
CA ASN A 368 -83.86 30.71 -1.48
C ASN A 368 -85.03 30.92 -2.46
N THR A 369 -86.17 30.30 -2.19
CA THR A 369 -87.42 30.45 -2.96
C THR A 369 -88.53 31.11 -2.15
N CYS A 370 -88.24 31.61 -0.95
CA CYS A 370 -89.21 32.33 -0.13
C CYS A 370 -89.71 33.57 -0.89
N ALA A 371 -91.02 33.68 -1.07
CA ALA A 371 -91.65 34.81 -1.75
C ALA A 371 -92.81 35.34 -0.90
N ASN A 372 -92.96 36.67 -0.87
CA ASN A 372 -94.07 37.32 -0.17
C ASN A 372 -95.39 37.03 -0.88
N VAL A 373 -96.46 36.88 -0.12
CA VAL A 373 -97.82 36.69 -0.63
C VAL A 373 -98.62 37.93 -0.31
N ASN A 374 -99.04 38.66 -1.34
CA ASN A 374 -99.87 39.85 -1.22
C ASN A 374 -101.19 39.63 -1.99
N GLY A 375 -102.32 39.93 -1.37
CA GLY A 375 -103.65 39.90 -1.99
C GLY A 375 -104.50 41.04 -1.46
N ALA A 376 -105.28 41.69 -2.35
CA ALA A 376 -106.16 42.80 -1.98
C ALA A 376 -107.50 42.30 -1.48
#